data_AF-A0A756UVH3-F1
#
_entry.id   AF-A0A756UVH3-F1
#
_cell.length_a   1.000
_cell.length_b   1.000
_cell.length_c   1.000
_cell.angle_alpha   90.00
_cell.angle_beta   90.00
_cell.angle_gamma   90.00
#
_symmetry.space_group_name_H-M   'P 1'
#
loop_
_entity.id
_entity.type
_entity.pdbx_description
1 polymer ?
#
loop_
_entity_poly.entity_id
_entity_poly.type
_entity_poly.pdbx_seq_one_letter_code
_entity_poly.pdbx_strand_id
1 'polypeptide(L)'
;RLAKIARISSERWGAVEESLREFFIDNGTEWIHERIENDLAAVRDVLAKKSAAGKASVQSRRNRKKTQAASGSNTCSTGVGSVFKQEANKKGTNKDIDLKELNPTHNACARASAPVSQPGIMQQPVVTEPEYREGLNEPIGKFSMMDDWHPSLDFRQRAAQWGVALPEPEYLPTELVAFRDYWTSEGKVFTQIQWEQKFARHVNHVRAKA
;
A
#
# COMPACT_ATOMS: atom_id res chain seq x y z
N ARG A 1 -11.05 32.67 6.81
CA ARG A 1 -10.62 31.24 6.94
C ARG A 1 -9.13 31.08 6.68
N LEU A 2 -8.58 31.68 5.62
CA LEU A 2 -7.14 31.63 5.33
C LEU A 2 -6.25 32.32 6.37
N ALA A 3 -6.64 33.45 6.96
CA ALA A 3 -5.90 34.01 8.10
C ALA A 3 -5.69 33.01 9.26
N LYS A 4 -6.68 32.13 9.51
CA LYS A 4 -6.55 31.03 10.49
C LYS A 4 -5.66 29.89 9.98
N ILE A 5 -5.72 29.57 8.69
CA ILE A 5 -4.89 28.52 8.05
C ILE A 5 -3.41 28.96 8.00
N ALA A 6 -3.15 30.20 7.58
CA ALA A 6 -1.83 30.84 7.53
C ALA A 6 -1.35 31.32 8.91
N ARG A 7 -2.20 31.24 9.95
CA ARG A 7 -1.92 31.70 11.32
C ARG A 7 -1.49 33.17 11.42
N ILE A 8 -2.09 34.05 10.60
CA ILE A 8 -1.82 35.49 10.58
C ILE A 8 -2.95 36.23 11.30
N SER A 9 -2.60 37.22 12.13
CA SER A 9 -3.58 38.11 12.79
C SER A 9 -4.23 39.05 11.78
N SER A 10 -5.50 39.42 11.99
CA SER A 10 -6.26 40.29 11.08
C SER A 10 -5.57 41.61 10.76
N GLU A 11 -4.82 42.16 11.72
CA GLU A 11 -4.05 43.41 11.58
C GLU A 11 -2.88 43.30 10.59
N ARG A 12 -2.31 42.11 10.41
CA ARG A 12 -1.23 41.88 9.42
C ARG A 12 -1.75 41.40 8.07
N TRP A 13 -3.03 41.05 7.97
CA TRP A 13 -3.62 40.51 6.75
C TRP A 13 -3.55 41.51 5.60
N GLY A 14 -3.88 42.79 5.83
CA GLY A 14 -3.92 43.81 4.76
C GLY A 14 -2.60 44.02 4.01
N ALA A 15 -1.44 43.82 4.66
CA ALA A 15 -0.13 43.93 4.00
C ALA A 15 0.27 42.65 3.24
N VAL A 16 -0.28 41.50 3.64
CA VAL A 16 0.08 40.17 3.10
C VAL A 16 -0.94 39.71 2.05
N GLU A 17 -2.15 40.29 2.06
CA GLU A 17 -3.24 39.97 1.15
C GLU A 17 -2.82 40.16 -0.31
N GLU A 18 -2.21 41.28 -0.67
CA GLU A 18 -1.78 41.54 -2.05
C GLU A 18 -0.80 40.47 -2.57
N SER A 19 0.20 40.10 -1.76
CA SER A 19 1.16 39.05 -2.12
C SER A 19 0.53 37.65 -2.18
N LEU A 20 -0.42 37.35 -1.31
CA LEU A 20 -1.09 36.04 -1.31
C LEU A 20 -2.12 35.91 -2.44
N ARG A 21 -2.67 37.02 -2.95
CA ARG A 21 -3.70 37.01 -3.99
C ARG A 21 -3.23 36.29 -5.26
N GLU A 22 -1.94 36.34 -5.55
CA GLU A 22 -1.35 35.67 -6.72
C GLU A 22 -1.41 34.14 -6.62
N PHE A 23 -1.47 33.58 -5.41
CA PHE A 23 -1.41 32.13 -5.18
C PHE A 23 -2.78 31.49 -4.93
N PHE A 24 -3.83 32.29 -4.74
CA PHE A 24 -5.16 31.80 -4.39
C PHE A 24 -6.22 32.36 -5.35
N ILE A 25 -7.18 31.52 -5.71
CA ILE A 25 -8.34 31.90 -6.49
C ILE A 25 -9.39 32.46 -5.52
N ASP A 26 -9.74 33.72 -5.68
CA ASP A 26 -10.82 34.34 -4.93
C ASP A 26 -12.19 33.97 -5.54
N ASN A 27 -12.98 33.19 -4.81
CA ASN A 27 -14.34 32.81 -5.21
C ASN A 27 -15.40 33.79 -4.66
N GLY A 28 -15.00 35.00 -4.23
CA GLY A 28 -15.84 36.06 -3.70
C GLY A 28 -16.30 35.86 -2.25
N THR A 29 -16.12 34.65 -1.70
CA THR A 29 -16.42 34.32 -0.30
C THR A 29 -15.20 33.77 0.42
N GLU A 30 -14.37 33.00 -0.29
CA GLU A 30 -13.16 32.39 0.23
C GLU A 30 -12.09 32.37 -0.86
N TRP A 31 -10.84 32.47 -0.43
CA TRP A 31 -9.68 32.23 -1.26
C TRP A 31 -9.34 30.74 -1.23
N ILE A 32 -9.19 30.16 -2.41
CA ILE A 32 -9.11 28.71 -2.61
C ILE A 32 -7.81 28.41 -3.36
N HIS A 33 -7.13 27.34 -2.97
CA HIS A 33 -6.01 26.82 -3.75
C HIS A 33 -6.40 25.46 -4.33
N GLU A 34 -6.42 25.36 -5.67
CA GLU A 34 -6.95 24.20 -6.39
C GLU A 34 -6.29 22.88 -5.96
N ARG A 35 -4.95 22.87 -5.81
CA ARG A 35 -4.21 21.71 -5.30
C ARG A 35 -4.67 21.26 -3.91
N ILE A 36 -4.87 22.20 -2.98
CA ILE A 36 -5.28 21.89 -1.62
C ILE A 36 -6.69 21.28 -1.62
N GLU A 37 -7.60 21.83 -2.42
CA GLU A 37 -8.95 21.29 -2.54
C GLU A 37 -8.97 19.90 -3.18
N ASN A 38 -8.15 19.67 -4.21
CA ASN A 38 -8.01 18.35 -4.83
C ASN A 38 -7.47 17.31 -3.83
N ASP A 39 -6.47 17.67 -3.04
CA ASP A 39 -5.92 16.79 -2.00
C ASP A 39 -6.96 16.51 -0.91
N LEU A 40 -7.69 17.54 -0.46
CA LEU A 40 -8.79 17.38 0.52
C LEU A 40 -9.92 16.51 -0.03
N ALA A 41 -10.30 16.68 -1.29
CA ALA A 41 -11.32 15.86 -1.96
C ALA A 41 -10.88 14.40 -2.04
N ALA A 42 -9.63 14.14 -2.44
CA ALA A 42 -9.07 12.79 -2.49
C ALA A 42 -9.10 12.10 -1.11
N VAL A 43 -8.74 12.83 -0.04
CA VAL A 43 -8.83 12.30 1.33
C VAL A 43 -10.28 11.99 1.71
N ARG A 44 -11.21 12.90 1.42
CA ARG A 44 -12.65 12.69 1.69
C ARG A 44 -13.19 11.45 0.95
N ASP A 45 -12.79 11.24 -0.29
CA ASP A 45 -13.19 10.06 -1.07
C ASP A 45 -12.64 8.76 -0.48
N VAL A 46 -11.38 8.75 -0.06
CA VAL A 46 -10.77 7.59 0.62
C VAL A 46 -11.52 7.29 1.92
N LEU A 47 -11.83 8.31 2.71
CA LEU A 47 -12.61 8.16 3.95
C LEU A 47 -14.03 7.66 3.69
N ALA A 48 -14.70 8.21 2.67
CA ALA A 48 -16.04 7.79 2.26
C ALA A 48 -16.05 6.31 1.86
N LYS A 49 -15.12 5.88 1.00
CA LYS A 49 -14.96 4.48 0.56
C LYS A 49 -14.70 3.54 1.75
N LYS A 50 -13.76 3.89 2.64
CA LYS A 50 -13.48 3.10 3.85
C LYS A 50 -14.70 2.98 4.75
N SER A 51 -15.40 4.09 4.99
CA SER A 51 -16.61 4.09 5.82
C SER A 51 -17.75 3.28 5.20
N ALA A 52 -17.92 3.34 3.88
CA ALA A 52 -18.93 2.59 3.14
C ALA A 52 -18.64 1.08 3.18
N ALA A 53 -17.39 0.68 2.96
CA ALA A 53 -16.98 -0.73 3.08
C ALA A 53 -17.21 -1.27 4.51
N GLY A 54 -16.91 -0.48 5.53
CA GLY A 54 -17.20 -0.84 6.93
C GLY A 54 -18.70 -1.02 7.19
N LYS A 55 -19.53 -0.07 6.75
CA LYS A 55 -21.00 -0.14 6.88
C LYS A 55 -21.58 -1.34 6.13
N ALA A 56 -21.12 -1.60 4.91
CA ALA A 56 -21.53 -2.76 4.11
C ALA A 56 -21.19 -4.08 4.81
N SER A 57 -19.98 -4.21 5.38
CA SER A 57 -19.57 -5.39 6.15
C SER A 57 -20.48 -5.64 7.36
N VAL A 58 -20.83 -4.58 8.11
CA VAL A 58 -21.75 -4.68 9.25
C VAL A 58 -23.16 -5.08 8.80
N GLN A 59 -23.66 -4.52 7.70
CA GLN A 59 -24.97 -4.87 7.15
C GLN A 59 -25.02 -6.34 6.68
N SER A 60 -23.98 -6.82 5.98
CA SER A 60 -23.88 -8.24 5.58
C SER A 60 -23.90 -9.19 6.77
N ARG A 61 -23.19 -8.85 7.86
CA ARG A 61 -23.22 -9.63 9.12
C ARG A 61 -24.62 -9.65 9.74
N ARG A 62 -25.32 -8.51 9.75
CA ARG A 62 -26.71 -8.43 10.25
C ARG A 62 -27.67 -9.27 9.40
N ASN A 63 -27.55 -9.21 8.08
CA ASN A 63 -28.40 -9.97 7.16
C ASN A 63 -28.17 -11.47 7.31
N ARG A 64 -26.91 -11.93 7.41
CA ARG A 64 -26.58 -13.34 7.69
C ARG A 64 -27.15 -13.81 9.02
N LYS A 65 -27.11 -12.97 10.06
CA LYS A 65 -27.73 -13.32 11.36
C LYS A 65 -29.26 -13.44 11.25
N LYS A 66 -29.92 -12.58 10.45
CA LYS A 66 -31.36 -12.67 10.19
C LYS A 66 -31.74 -13.91 9.37
N THR A 67 -30.99 -14.25 8.33
CA THR A 67 -31.28 -15.44 7.52
C THR A 67 -31.03 -16.74 8.29
N GLN A 68 -30.01 -16.78 9.16
CA GLN A 68 -29.79 -17.92 10.06
C GLN A 68 -30.89 -18.05 11.12
N ALA A 69 -31.43 -16.95 11.63
CA ALA A 69 -32.57 -16.98 12.55
C ALA A 69 -33.89 -17.41 11.87
N ALA A 70 -34.04 -17.16 10.56
CA ALA A 70 -35.22 -17.56 9.78
C ALA A 70 -35.17 -19.03 9.29
N SER A 71 -33.98 -19.62 9.17
CA SER A 71 -33.78 -21.03 8.79
C SER A 71 -33.89 -22.02 9.96
N GLY A 72 -34.57 -21.63 11.04
CA GLY A 72 -34.89 -22.50 12.17
C GLY A 72 -36.21 -23.26 11.97
N SER A 73 -36.32 -24.09 10.94
CA SER A 73 -37.40 -25.09 10.81
C SER A 73 -37.11 -26.08 9.68
N ASN A 74 -36.33 -27.11 9.97
CA ASN A 74 -36.66 -28.50 9.64
C ASN A 74 -35.58 -29.46 10.21
N THR A 75 -36.10 -30.33 11.06
CA THR A 75 -35.54 -31.54 11.66
C THR A 75 -34.61 -32.39 10.78
N CYS A 76 -33.46 -32.77 11.33
CA CYS A 76 -33.02 -34.17 11.31
C CYS A 76 -32.13 -34.43 12.54
N SER A 77 -32.66 -35.26 13.45
CA SER A 77 -31.98 -35.72 14.66
C SER A 77 -30.97 -36.81 14.34
N THR A 78 -29.74 -36.67 14.83
CA THR A 78 -28.98 -37.82 15.32
C THR A 78 -28.39 -37.42 16.66
N GLY A 79 -28.99 -37.97 17.73
CA GLY A 79 -28.52 -37.76 19.09
C GLY A 79 -27.27 -38.58 19.38
N VAL A 80 -26.24 -37.93 19.92
CA VAL A 80 -25.27 -38.52 20.84
C VAL A 80 -25.00 -37.47 21.93
N GLY A 81 -25.01 -37.92 23.19
CA GLY A 81 -25.27 -37.13 24.38
C GLY A 81 -24.24 -36.05 24.73
N SER A 82 -24.76 -35.01 25.39
CA SER A 82 -23.99 -33.94 26.01
C SER A 82 -23.48 -34.37 27.38
N VAL A 83 -22.16 -34.53 27.52
CA VAL A 83 -21.43 -34.31 28.77
C VAL A 83 -20.07 -33.76 28.39
N PHE A 84 -19.84 -32.48 28.63
CA PHE A 84 -18.66 -31.93 29.32
C PHE A 84 -18.71 -30.39 29.22
N LYS A 85 -18.90 -29.74 30.38
CA LYS A 85 -18.58 -28.34 30.58
C LYS A 85 -17.06 -28.21 30.60
N GLN A 86 -16.48 -27.37 29.75
CA GLN A 86 -15.33 -26.55 30.13
C GLN A 86 -15.12 -25.37 29.16
N GLU A 87 -15.42 -24.20 29.70
CA GLU A 87 -14.75 -22.90 29.66
C GLU A 87 -13.89 -22.48 28.45
N ALA A 88 -14.12 -21.21 28.09
CA ALA A 88 -13.52 -20.46 27.01
C ALA A 88 -11.98 -20.46 27.02
N ASN A 89 -11.38 -20.87 25.91
CA ASN A 89 -10.14 -20.26 25.45
C ASN A 89 -10.09 -20.22 23.91
N LYS A 90 -10.05 -19.00 23.37
CA LYS A 90 -9.96 -18.72 21.95
C LYS A 90 -8.55 -19.02 21.46
N LYS A 91 -8.31 -20.13 20.78
CA LYS A 91 -7.17 -20.28 19.87
C LYS A 91 -7.40 -21.41 18.88
N GLY A 92 -7.36 -21.09 17.59
CA GLY A 92 -7.34 -22.10 16.54
C GLY A 92 -8.01 -21.62 15.27
N THR A 93 -7.26 -20.95 14.41
CA THR A 93 -7.52 -21.07 12.98
C THR A 93 -6.17 -21.18 12.31
N ASN A 94 -5.83 -22.40 11.92
CA ASN A 94 -4.75 -22.67 11.00
C ASN A 94 -5.38 -23.19 9.71
N LYS A 95 -4.82 -22.67 8.60
CA LYS A 95 -4.83 -23.17 7.23
C LYS A 95 -6.14 -23.06 6.45
N ASP A 96 -6.13 -22.15 5.47
CA ASP A 96 -5.89 -22.60 4.11
C ASP A 96 -4.96 -21.64 3.36
N ILE A 97 -3.98 -22.23 2.70
CA ILE A 97 -3.00 -21.59 1.82
C ILE A 97 -3.69 -21.53 0.46
N ASP A 98 -4.11 -20.34 0.03
CA ASP A 98 -4.36 -20.11 -1.39
C ASP A 98 -3.15 -19.40 -1.99
N LEU A 99 -2.38 -20.21 -2.71
CA LEU A 99 -1.28 -19.80 -3.56
C LEU A 99 -1.89 -19.16 -4.82
N LYS A 100 -2.25 -17.88 -4.75
CA LYS A 100 -2.43 -16.96 -5.89
C LYS A 100 -2.67 -15.57 -5.34
N GLU A 101 -1.67 -14.70 -5.48
CA GLU A 101 -1.80 -13.24 -5.73
C GLU A 101 -0.43 -12.59 -5.51
N LEU A 102 0.52 -12.94 -6.38
CA LEU A 102 1.71 -12.15 -6.60
C LEU A 102 1.32 -10.91 -7.41
N ASN A 103 0.92 -9.85 -6.69
CA ASN A 103 0.83 -8.43 -7.07
C ASN A 103 -0.54 -7.84 -6.71
N PRO A 104 -0.65 -7.07 -5.62
CA PRO A 104 -1.68 -6.06 -5.51
C PRO A 104 -1.33 -4.91 -6.47
N THR A 105 -1.84 -5.01 -7.69
CA THR A 105 -1.76 -3.97 -8.72
C THR A 105 -2.59 -2.76 -8.26
N HIS A 106 -1.97 -1.80 -7.58
CA HIS A 106 -2.51 -0.46 -7.40
C HIS A 106 -1.80 0.51 -8.36
N ASN A 107 -2.10 0.41 -9.64
CA ASN A 107 -1.87 1.47 -10.62
C ASN A 107 -3.04 1.56 -11.61
N ALA A 108 -4.24 1.77 -11.07
CA ALA A 108 -5.37 2.26 -11.84
C ALA A 108 -5.74 3.66 -11.34
N CYS A 109 -5.22 4.69 -12.02
CA CYS A 109 -5.93 5.96 -12.14
C CYS A 109 -5.67 6.51 -13.54
N ALA A 110 -6.73 6.49 -14.34
CA ALA A 110 -6.83 7.10 -15.65
C ALA A 110 -7.08 8.62 -15.50
N ARG A 111 -6.46 9.45 -16.35
CA ARG A 111 -7.15 10.30 -17.35
C ARG A 111 -6.21 11.27 -18.07
N ALA A 112 -6.23 11.11 -19.40
CA ALA A 112 -6.01 12.04 -20.51
C ALA A 112 -5.55 13.49 -20.26
N SER A 113 -4.50 13.90 -20.98
CA SER A 113 -4.58 14.83 -22.13
C SER A 113 -3.26 14.83 -22.94
N ALA A 114 -3.38 14.74 -24.27
CA ALA A 114 -2.28 14.77 -25.24
C ALA A 114 -1.79 16.21 -25.53
N PRO A 115 -0.66 16.40 -26.25
CA PRO A 115 -0.79 16.55 -27.71
C PRO A 115 0.29 15.83 -28.56
N VAL A 116 -0.19 15.26 -29.67
CA VAL A 116 0.36 15.16 -31.05
C VAL A 116 1.88 15.16 -31.27
N SER A 117 2.43 14.01 -31.68
CA SER A 117 3.01 13.79 -33.04
C SER A 117 3.44 12.32 -33.23
N GLN A 118 3.10 11.77 -34.41
CA GLN A 118 3.46 10.45 -34.96
C GLN A 118 4.94 10.36 -35.38
N PRO A 119 5.46 9.24 -35.94
CA PRO A 119 5.23 7.82 -35.65
C PRO A 119 6.54 7.01 -35.47
N GLY A 120 6.45 5.83 -34.86
CA GLY A 120 7.28 4.67 -35.23
C GLY A 120 8.72 4.61 -34.73
N ILE A 121 8.93 4.24 -33.47
CA ILE A 121 10.05 3.38 -33.08
C ILE A 121 9.53 2.43 -32.00
N MET A 122 9.58 1.14 -32.26
CA MET A 122 9.43 0.11 -31.23
C MET A 122 10.62 0.27 -30.26
N GLN A 123 10.42 0.91 -29.11
CA GLN A 123 11.46 0.98 -28.09
C GLN A 123 11.27 -0.17 -27.12
N GLN A 124 12.18 -1.13 -27.19
CA GLN A 124 12.55 -2.00 -26.07
C GLN A 124 12.77 -1.13 -24.81
N PRO A 125 12.48 -1.65 -23.60
CA PRO A 125 12.70 -0.88 -22.38
C PRO A 125 14.20 -0.59 -22.27
N VAL A 126 14.54 0.70 -22.24
CA VAL A 126 15.90 1.19 -22.05
C VAL A 126 16.41 0.67 -20.71
N VAL A 127 17.49 -0.12 -20.76
CA VAL A 127 18.31 -0.50 -19.60
C VAL A 127 18.87 0.81 -19.03
N THR A 128 18.26 1.28 -17.94
CA THR A 128 18.72 2.49 -17.24
C THR A 128 19.43 2.04 -15.99
N GLU A 129 20.75 2.27 -15.96
CA GLU A 129 21.62 2.10 -14.80
C GLU A 129 21.07 2.93 -13.63
N PRO A 130 21.12 2.43 -12.37
CA PRO A 130 20.63 3.19 -11.23
C PRO A 130 21.35 4.54 -11.11
N GLU A 131 20.61 5.65 -11.30
CA GLU A 131 21.12 7.00 -11.07
C GLU A 131 21.27 7.23 -9.56
N TYR A 132 22.47 6.98 -9.04
CA TYR A 132 22.84 7.33 -7.66
C TYR A 132 23.06 8.84 -7.59
N ARG A 133 22.13 9.58 -6.98
CA ARG A 133 22.36 11.00 -6.72
C ARG A 133 23.27 11.17 -5.51
N GLU A 134 24.35 11.91 -5.74
CA GLU A 134 25.42 12.18 -4.79
C GLU A 134 24.86 12.66 -3.44
N GLY A 135 24.96 11.81 -2.41
CA GLY A 135 24.45 12.07 -1.06
C GLY A 135 23.29 11.18 -0.59
N LEU A 136 22.67 10.38 -1.46
CA LEU A 136 21.64 9.39 -1.09
C LEU A 136 22.08 7.99 -1.52
N ASN A 137 22.32 7.10 -0.55
CA ASN A 137 22.66 5.68 -0.76
C ASN A 137 21.51 4.84 -1.35
N GLU A 138 20.46 5.46 -1.90
CA GLU A 138 19.30 4.77 -2.45
C GLU A 138 19.04 5.26 -3.90
N PRO A 139 19.00 4.35 -4.89
CA PRO A 139 18.68 4.70 -6.27
C PRO A 139 17.34 5.42 -6.35
N ILE A 140 17.34 6.63 -6.92
CA ILE A 140 16.10 7.39 -7.12
C ILE A 140 15.46 6.89 -8.41
N GLY A 141 14.35 6.17 -8.28
CA GLY A 141 13.58 5.69 -9.41
C GLY A 141 13.24 4.20 -9.33
N LYS A 142 12.80 3.65 -10.47
CA LYS A 142 12.54 2.22 -10.63
C LYS A 142 13.64 1.63 -11.49
N PHE A 143 14.17 0.48 -11.07
CA PHE A 143 15.21 -0.24 -11.80
C PHE A 143 14.89 -1.74 -11.81
N SER A 144 15.37 -2.42 -12.84
CA SER A 144 15.29 -3.89 -12.93
C SER A 144 16.25 -4.52 -11.92
N MET A 145 15.99 -5.76 -11.51
CA MET A 145 16.94 -6.47 -10.65
C MET A 145 18.32 -6.52 -11.34
N MET A 146 19.37 -6.15 -10.61
CA MET A 146 20.75 -6.14 -11.09
C MET A 146 21.55 -7.26 -10.42
N ASP A 147 22.61 -7.72 -11.07
CA ASP A 147 23.49 -8.78 -10.54
C ASP A 147 24.30 -8.33 -9.31
N ASP A 148 24.41 -7.04 -9.04
CA ASP A 148 25.09 -6.47 -7.88
C ASP A 148 24.12 -5.87 -6.83
N TRP A 149 22.82 -6.10 -7.00
CA TRP A 149 21.82 -5.56 -6.10
C TRP A 149 21.96 -6.12 -4.69
N HIS A 150 21.89 -5.22 -3.71
CA HIS A 150 21.88 -5.54 -2.29
C HIS A 150 20.82 -4.70 -1.55
N PRO A 151 20.22 -5.25 -0.49
CA PRO A 151 19.34 -4.48 0.37
C PRO A 151 20.14 -3.41 1.15
N SER A 152 19.50 -2.34 1.58
CA SER A 152 20.13 -1.28 2.38
C SER A 152 20.66 -1.82 3.72
N LEU A 153 21.65 -1.13 4.30
CA LEU A 153 22.27 -1.51 5.58
C LEU A 153 21.26 -1.61 6.74
N ASP A 154 20.18 -0.82 6.71
CA ASP A 154 19.11 -0.87 7.71
C ASP A 154 18.00 -1.88 7.38
N PHE A 155 18.27 -2.85 6.50
CA PHE A 155 17.27 -3.80 5.99
C PHE A 155 16.50 -4.53 7.08
N ARG A 156 17.16 -5.03 8.13
CA ARG A 156 16.48 -5.66 9.27
C ARG A 156 15.51 -4.72 9.98
N GLN A 157 15.87 -3.44 10.14
CA GLN A 157 14.98 -2.45 10.76
C GLN A 157 13.76 -2.19 9.87
N ARG A 158 13.98 -2.05 8.55
CA ARG A 158 12.89 -1.86 7.58
C ARG A 158 11.97 -3.08 7.49
N ALA A 159 12.54 -4.29 7.47
CA ALA A 159 11.79 -5.53 7.49
C ALA A 159 10.90 -5.61 8.74
N ALA A 160 11.44 -5.26 9.91
CA ALA A 160 10.67 -5.20 11.16
C ALA A 160 9.52 -4.17 11.08
N GLN A 161 9.75 -3.00 10.46
CA GLN A 161 8.70 -2.00 10.22
C GLN A 161 7.57 -2.53 9.32
N TRP A 162 7.89 -3.42 8.37
CA TRP A 162 6.91 -4.09 7.51
C TRP A 162 6.29 -5.34 8.16
N GLY A 163 6.61 -5.62 9.43
CA GLY A 163 6.09 -6.77 10.18
C GLY A 163 6.81 -8.09 9.88
N VAL A 164 8.00 -8.05 9.27
CA VAL A 164 8.84 -9.21 9.01
C VAL A 164 10.02 -9.22 9.98
N ALA A 165 9.97 -10.11 10.97
CA ALA A 165 11.07 -10.28 11.92
C ALA A 165 12.14 -11.22 11.34
N LEU A 166 13.23 -10.66 10.84
CA LEU A 166 14.36 -11.44 10.32
C LEU A 166 15.27 -11.89 11.48
N PRO A 167 15.58 -13.19 11.62
CA PRO A 167 16.56 -13.67 12.60
C PRO A 167 17.98 -13.32 12.17
N GLU A 168 18.95 -13.40 13.09
CA GLU A 168 20.36 -13.15 12.83
C GLU A 168 21.05 -14.44 12.34
N PRO A 169 21.75 -14.45 11.18
CA PRO A 169 22.03 -13.33 10.27
C PRO A 169 20.81 -12.89 9.42
N GLU A 170 20.73 -11.60 9.11
CA GLU A 170 19.55 -10.95 8.49
C GLU A 170 19.09 -11.63 7.20
N TYR A 171 20.03 -12.05 6.37
CA TYR A 171 19.83 -12.90 5.19
C TYR A 171 21.11 -13.70 4.93
N LEU A 172 20.97 -14.85 4.27
CA LEU A 172 22.09 -15.66 3.79
C LEU A 172 22.49 -15.22 2.37
N PRO A 173 23.78 -15.28 1.99
CA PRO A 173 24.22 -14.98 0.63
C PRO A 173 23.51 -15.83 -0.44
N THR A 174 23.21 -17.10 -0.13
CA THR A 174 22.49 -18.01 -1.03
C THR A 174 21.05 -17.57 -1.28
N GLU A 175 20.36 -17.04 -0.26
CA GLU A 175 18.99 -16.51 -0.39
C GLU A 175 18.98 -15.28 -1.31
N LEU A 176 20.00 -14.41 -1.20
CA LEU A 176 20.15 -13.23 -2.04
C LEU A 176 20.40 -13.60 -3.51
N VAL A 177 21.32 -14.54 -3.77
CA VAL A 177 21.62 -15.01 -5.15
C VAL A 177 20.39 -15.62 -5.80
N ALA A 178 19.70 -16.54 -5.10
CA ALA A 178 18.50 -17.19 -5.64
C ALA A 178 17.38 -16.17 -5.95
N PHE A 179 17.23 -15.16 -5.10
CA PHE A 179 16.28 -14.08 -5.34
C PHE A 179 16.66 -13.24 -6.56
N ARG A 180 17.94 -12.89 -6.68
CA ARG A 180 18.46 -12.12 -7.81
C ARG A 180 18.26 -12.85 -9.13
N ASP A 181 18.69 -14.09 -9.23
CA ASP A 181 18.60 -14.90 -10.46
C ASP A 181 17.16 -15.03 -10.97
N TYR A 182 16.19 -15.21 -10.05
CA TYR A 182 14.77 -15.26 -10.38
C TYR A 182 14.27 -13.92 -10.95
N TRP A 183 14.61 -12.80 -10.31
CA TRP A 183 14.09 -11.49 -10.71
C TRP A 183 14.83 -10.85 -11.89
N THR A 184 16.11 -11.18 -12.10
CA THR A 184 16.86 -10.81 -13.30
C THR A 184 16.22 -11.43 -14.55
N SER A 185 15.77 -12.69 -14.45
CA SER A 185 15.06 -13.38 -15.53
C SER A 185 13.66 -12.82 -15.80
N GLU A 186 12.99 -12.30 -14.78
CA GLU A 186 11.63 -11.75 -14.88
C GLU A 186 11.60 -10.37 -15.56
N GLY A 187 12.71 -9.61 -15.53
CA GLY A 187 12.84 -8.31 -16.21
C GLY A 187 11.91 -7.20 -15.69
N LYS A 188 11.32 -7.35 -14.49
CA LYS A 188 10.44 -6.35 -13.89
C LYS A 188 11.23 -5.24 -13.22
N VAL A 189 10.66 -4.03 -13.23
CA VAL A 189 11.25 -2.83 -12.61
C VAL A 189 10.50 -2.42 -11.36
N PHE A 190 11.22 -2.17 -10.27
CA PHE A 190 10.67 -1.72 -8.99
C PHE A 190 11.61 -0.70 -8.33
N THR A 191 11.14 0.00 -7.31
CA THR A 191 12.00 0.86 -6.47
C THR A 191 12.82 0.02 -5.49
N GLN A 192 13.90 0.58 -4.92
CA GLN A 192 14.69 -0.10 -3.87
C GLN A 192 13.80 -0.63 -2.74
N ILE A 193 12.93 0.22 -2.19
CA ILE A 193 11.97 -0.13 -1.14
C ILE A 193 11.10 -1.34 -1.54
N GLN A 194 10.62 -1.37 -2.77
CA GLN A 194 9.77 -2.44 -3.26
C GLN A 194 10.56 -3.75 -3.42
N TRP A 195 11.82 -3.67 -3.88
CA TRP A 195 12.71 -4.81 -3.93
C TRP A 195 12.99 -5.39 -2.55
N GLU A 196 13.31 -4.53 -1.59
CA GLU A 196 13.55 -4.95 -0.20
C GLU A 196 12.29 -5.56 0.44
N GLN A 197 11.11 -5.00 0.20
CA GLN A 197 9.86 -5.59 0.69
C GLN A 197 9.63 -6.99 0.12
N LYS A 198 9.93 -7.20 -1.17
CA LYS A 198 9.85 -8.52 -1.81
C LYS A 198 10.89 -9.47 -1.22
N PHE A 199 12.11 -9.00 -1.03
CA PHE A 199 13.20 -9.79 -0.48
C PHE A 199 12.93 -10.21 0.97
N ALA A 200 12.47 -9.31 1.83
CA ALA A 200 12.11 -9.61 3.21
C ALA A 200 11.04 -10.71 3.30
N ARG A 201 10.01 -10.64 2.45
CA ARG A 201 8.98 -11.69 2.37
C ARG A 201 9.56 -13.01 1.84
N HIS A 202 10.46 -12.95 0.86
CA HIS A 202 11.12 -14.14 0.31
C HIS A 202 11.95 -14.86 1.38
N VAL A 203 12.83 -14.15 2.08
CA VAL A 203 13.66 -14.70 3.17
C VAL A 203 12.78 -15.32 4.25
N ASN A 204 11.74 -14.61 4.70
CA ASN A 204 10.84 -15.15 5.72
C ASN A 204 10.12 -16.43 5.25
N HIS A 205 9.75 -16.51 3.98
CA HIS A 205 9.10 -17.70 3.40
C HIS A 205 10.06 -18.88 3.24
N VAL A 206 11.29 -18.64 2.81
CA VAL A 206 12.32 -19.68 2.68
C VAL A 206 12.66 -20.24 4.07
N ARG A 207 12.85 -19.37 5.06
CA ARG A 207 13.16 -19.77 6.44
C ARG A 207 12.01 -20.43 7.17
N ALA A 208 10.76 -20.06 6.87
CA ALA A 208 9.59 -20.76 7.41
C ALA A 208 9.41 -22.18 6.85
N LYS A 209 10.08 -22.49 5.73
CA LYS A 209 10.04 -23.80 5.06
C LYS A 209 11.26 -24.69 5.34
N ALA A 210 12.36 -24.10 5.79
CA ALA A 210 13.55 -24.80 6.23
C ALA A 210 13.36 -25.37 7.64
#